data_AF-A0A9K3E6D7-F1
#
_entry.id   AF-A0A9K3E6D7-F1
#
_cell.length_a   1.000
_cell.length_b   1.000
_cell.length_c   1.000
_cell.angle_alpha   90.00
_cell.angle_beta   90.00
_cell.angle_gamma   90.00
#
_symmetry.space_group_name_H-M   'P 1'
#
loop_
_entity.id
_entity.type
_entity.pdbx_description
1 polymer ?
#
loop_
_entity_poly.entity_id
_entity_poly.type
_entity_poly.pdbx_seq_one_letter_code
_entity_poly.pdbx_strand_id
1 'polypeptide(L)'
;MLNLPTSDMIESCSIAGPGFINVKLSTQWIAKNPEYAITDGIDTWAPRLSVKRAIVDFSSPNIAKEMHVGHLRSTIIGDTIARMLEYSKVDVLRRNHVGDWGTQAHASLVIFFYYYKSWELIKKHV
;
A
#
# COMPACT_ATOMS: atom_id res chain seq x y z
N MET A 1 16.56 -6.87 41.50
CA MET A 1 16.55 -6.26 40.15
C MET A 1 16.73 -7.42 39.17
N LEU A 2 15.94 -7.48 38.08
CA LEU A 2 16.03 -8.45 36.96
C LEU A 2 15.41 -9.86 37.11
N ASN A 3 14.20 -10.04 36.54
CA ASN A 3 13.72 -11.29 35.95
C ASN A 3 13.74 -11.22 34.40
N LEU A 4 14.55 -10.31 33.85
CA LEU A 4 14.65 -10.14 32.40
C LEU A 4 15.72 -11.09 31.87
N PRO A 5 15.47 -11.80 30.75
CA PRO A 5 16.49 -12.62 30.12
C PRO A 5 17.65 -11.73 29.65
N THR A 6 18.86 -12.30 29.60
CA THR A 6 20.01 -11.64 28.98
C THR A 6 19.74 -11.38 27.50
N SER A 7 20.13 -10.21 27.00
CA SER A 7 19.91 -9.81 25.61
C SER A 7 21.01 -8.87 25.16
N ASP A 8 21.60 -9.16 23.99
CA ASP A 8 22.62 -8.31 23.37
C ASP A 8 22.06 -6.95 22.93
N MET A 9 20.72 -6.85 22.80
CA MET A 9 20.02 -5.64 22.39
C MET A 9 19.85 -4.62 23.53
N ILE A 10 19.80 -5.08 24.78
CA ILE A 10 19.47 -4.25 25.95
C ILE A 10 20.75 -3.96 26.74
N GLU A 11 21.12 -2.69 26.86
CA GLU A 11 22.25 -2.25 27.68
C GLU A 11 21.86 -2.14 29.16
N SER A 12 20.70 -1.52 29.44
CA SER A 12 20.19 -1.39 30.80
C SER A 12 18.70 -1.10 30.82
N CYS A 13 18.06 -1.41 31.94
CA CYS A 13 16.67 -1.04 32.23
C CYS A 13 16.61 -0.27 33.54
N SER A 14 15.80 0.77 33.61
CA SER A 14 15.54 1.53 34.84
C SER A 14 14.06 1.79 35.03
N ILE A 15 13.64 1.93 36.29
CA ILE A 15 12.27 2.28 36.64
C ILE A 15 12.20 3.80 36.80
N ALA A 16 11.25 4.43 36.13
CA ALA A 16 10.98 5.86 36.25
C ALA A 16 9.59 6.11 36.84
N GLY A 17 9.53 6.99 37.84
CA GLY A 17 8.28 7.41 38.48
C GLY A 17 7.44 6.23 39.00
N PRO A 18 6.10 6.25 38.81
CA PRO A 18 5.20 5.26 39.40
C PRO A 18 5.10 3.95 38.60
N GLY A 19 6.13 3.56 37.84
CA GLY A 19 6.18 2.25 37.19
C GLY A 19 6.50 2.24 35.69
N PHE A 20 7.01 3.33 35.11
CA PHE A 20 7.54 3.28 33.75
C PHE A 20 8.85 2.49 33.72
N ILE A 21 9.08 1.73 32.65
CA ILE A 21 10.33 1.01 32.41
C ILE A 21 11.04 1.68 31.25
N ASN A 22 12.16 2.34 31.53
CA ASN A 22 13.06 2.85 30.53
C ASN A 22 13.99 1.72 30.09
N VAL A 23 14.09 1.48 28.79
CA VAL A 23 15.00 0.49 28.20
C VAL A 23 16.04 1.24 27.38
N LYS A 24 17.30 1.13 27.78
CA LYS A 24 18.44 1.64 27.01
C LYS A 24 18.93 0.54 26.08
N LEU A 25 18.91 0.81 24.78
CA LEU A 25 19.43 -0.09 23.76
C LEU A 25 20.96 -0.05 23.71
N SER A 26 21.59 -1.19 23.44
CA SER A 26 23.03 -1.32 23.26
C SER A 26 23.50 -0.57 22.00
N THR A 27 24.46 0.36 22.18
CA THR A 27 25.11 1.06 21.06
C THR A 27 25.76 0.10 20.08
N GLN A 28 26.37 -0.99 20.58
CA GLN A 28 27.01 -2.00 19.75
C GLN A 28 25.97 -2.75 18.89
N TRP A 29 24.80 -3.05 19.46
CA TRP A 29 23.71 -3.69 18.73
C TRP A 29 23.13 -2.75 17.67
N ILE A 30 22.91 -1.47 18.01
CA ILE A 30 22.43 -0.46 17.04
C ILE A 30 23.42 -0.33 15.88
N ALA A 31 24.72 -0.26 16.14
CA ALA A 31 25.74 -0.08 15.11
C ALA A 31 25.80 -1.24 14.10
N LYS A 32 25.47 -2.46 14.52
CA LYS A 32 25.42 -3.64 13.63
C LYS A 32 24.22 -3.66 12.69
N ASN A 33 23.11 -3.01 13.05
CA ASN A 33 21.88 -3.09 12.24
C ASN A 33 22.02 -2.44 10.84
N PRO A 34 22.53 -1.20 10.70
CA PRO A 34 22.78 -0.53 9.42
C PRO A 34 23.65 -1.34 8.46
N GLU A 35 24.60 -2.09 8.99
CA GLU A 35 25.57 -2.86 8.22
C GLU A 35 24.86 -3.83 7.28
N TYR A 36 23.82 -4.53 7.74
CA TYR A 36 23.02 -5.45 6.90
C TYR A 36 22.32 -4.75 5.73
N ALA A 37 21.82 -3.51 5.90
CA ALA A 37 21.20 -2.77 4.79
C ALA A 37 22.23 -2.38 3.74
N ILE A 38 23.44 -2.04 4.18
CA ILE A 38 24.52 -1.56 3.34
C ILE A 38 25.15 -2.73 2.57
N THR A 39 25.37 -3.87 3.22
CA THR A 39 26.03 -5.04 2.62
C THR A 39 25.06 -5.91 1.82
N ASP A 40 23.87 -6.16 2.35
CA ASP A 40 22.93 -7.14 1.78
C ASP A 40 21.79 -6.47 1.00
N GLY A 41 21.75 -5.13 1.03
CA GLY A 41 20.75 -4.30 0.34
C GLY A 41 19.52 -4.01 1.21
N ILE A 42 18.88 -2.86 0.93
CA ILE A 42 17.73 -2.36 1.72
C ILE A 42 16.56 -3.36 1.76
N ASP A 43 16.40 -4.17 0.71
CA ASP A 43 15.38 -5.21 0.64
C ASP A 43 15.42 -6.24 1.79
N THR A 44 16.57 -6.42 2.43
CA THR A 44 16.72 -7.32 3.58
C THR A 44 16.10 -6.78 4.85
N TRP A 45 15.86 -5.47 4.92
CA TRP A 45 15.20 -4.80 6.05
C TRP A 45 13.69 -4.92 6.03
N ALA A 46 13.13 -5.44 4.94
CA ALA A 46 11.70 -5.64 4.85
C ALA A 46 11.21 -6.57 5.97
N PRO A 47 10.20 -6.17 6.76
CA PRO A 47 9.62 -7.06 7.75
C PRO A 47 9.00 -8.26 7.03
N ARG A 48 9.33 -9.47 7.50
CA ARG A 48 8.73 -10.68 6.96
C ARG A 48 7.38 -10.92 7.62
N LEU A 49 6.33 -10.68 6.87
CA LEU A 49 4.96 -10.94 7.32
C LEU A 49 4.62 -12.42 7.12
N SER A 50 3.78 -12.96 8.00
CA SER A 50 3.22 -14.32 7.84
C SER A 50 2.19 -14.41 6.71
N VAL A 51 1.71 -13.26 6.24
CA VAL A 51 0.74 -13.14 5.16
C VAL A 51 1.43 -13.43 3.82
N LYS A 52 0.93 -14.41 3.08
CA LYS A 52 1.49 -14.79 1.77
C LYS A 52 0.92 -13.99 0.61
N ARG A 53 -0.35 -13.60 0.69
CA ARG A 53 -1.06 -12.90 -0.39
C ARG A 53 -2.02 -11.87 0.15
N ALA A 54 -2.11 -10.72 -0.53
CA ALA A 54 -3.05 -9.65 -0.23
C ALA A 54 -3.71 -9.13 -1.51
N ILE A 55 -4.96 -8.67 -1.39
CA ILE A 55 -5.66 -7.97 -2.46
C ILE A 55 -5.84 -6.53 -2.00
N VAL A 56 -5.43 -5.56 -2.83
CA VAL A 56 -5.60 -4.14 -2.54
C VAL A 56 -6.48 -3.54 -3.63
N ASP A 57 -7.69 -3.15 -3.27
CA ASP A 57 -8.64 -2.50 -4.17
C ASP A 57 -8.62 -0.98 -3.94
N PHE A 58 -8.34 -0.22 -5.00
CA PHE A 58 -8.17 1.22 -4.91
C PHE A 58 -8.39 1.92 -6.26
N SER A 59 -8.38 3.25 -6.23
CA SER A 59 -8.70 4.14 -7.36
C SER A 59 -10.19 4.15 -7.71
N SER A 60 -10.69 3.04 -8.25
CA SER A 60 -12.10 2.75 -8.54
C SER A 60 -12.91 3.92 -9.12
N PRO A 61 -12.45 4.58 -10.22
CA PRO A 61 -13.22 5.64 -10.86
C PRO A 61 -14.46 5.09 -11.58
N ASN A 62 -15.44 5.95 -11.78
CA ASN A 62 -16.62 5.65 -12.60
C ASN A 62 -16.32 5.97 -14.07
N ILE A 63 -16.45 5.00 -14.97
CA ILE A 63 -16.04 5.14 -16.38
C ILE A 63 -16.83 6.23 -17.11
N ALA A 64 -18.10 6.43 -16.74
CA ALA A 64 -18.98 7.41 -17.37
C ALA A 64 -18.83 8.83 -16.78
N LYS A 65 -17.83 9.06 -15.91
CA LYS A 65 -17.54 10.35 -15.29
C LYS A 65 -16.04 10.63 -15.32
N GLU A 66 -15.68 11.92 -15.36
CA GLU A 66 -14.27 12.30 -15.25
C GLU A 66 -13.69 11.90 -13.89
N MET A 67 -12.43 11.44 -13.92
CA MET A 67 -11.69 11.17 -12.69
C MET A 67 -11.39 12.50 -11.99
N HIS A 68 -11.94 12.68 -10.79
CA HIS A 68 -11.67 13.85 -9.96
C HIS A 68 -10.81 13.52 -8.72
N VAL A 69 -10.43 14.56 -7.97
CA VAL A 69 -9.57 14.49 -6.76
C VAL A 69 -10.06 13.49 -5.69
N GLY A 70 -11.35 13.14 -5.70
CA GLY A 70 -11.91 12.10 -4.81
C GLY A 70 -11.29 10.72 -5.03
N HIS A 71 -10.99 10.37 -6.28
CA HIS A 71 -10.32 9.11 -6.63
C HIS A 71 -8.80 9.18 -6.44
N LEU A 72 -8.21 10.37 -6.50
CA LEU A 72 -6.76 10.56 -6.33
C LEU A 72 -6.28 10.11 -4.95
N ARG A 73 -7.06 10.41 -3.89
CA ARG A 73 -6.74 9.97 -2.53
C ARG A 73 -6.66 8.45 -2.42
N SER A 74 -7.68 7.74 -2.92
CA SER A 74 -7.69 6.27 -2.94
C SER A 74 -6.53 5.74 -3.77
N THR A 75 -6.24 6.37 -4.92
CA THR A 75 -5.14 5.99 -5.81
C THR A 75 -3.79 6.02 -5.11
N ILE A 76 -3.45 7.13 -4.45
CA ILE A 76 -2.16 7.31 -3.78
C ILE A 76 -2.03 6.37 -2.56
N ILE A 77 -3.06 6.32 -1.71
CA ILE A 77 -3.02 5.50 -0.50
C ILE A 77 -2.95 4.02 -0.86
N GLY A 78 -3.79 3.56 -1.80
CA GLY A 78 -3.83 2.17 -2.22
C GLY A 78 -2.52 1.70 -2.84
N ASP A 79 -1.92 2.50 -3.73
CA ASP A 79 -0.62 2.14 -4.32
C ASP A 79 0.51 2.15 -3.27
N THR A 80 0.47 3.09 -2.32
CA THR A 80 1.45 3.13 -1.22
C THR A 80 1.37 1.87 -0.35
N ILE A 81 0.16 1.45 0.03
CA ILE A 81 -0.05 0.22 0.81
C ILE A 81 0.40 -1.01 0.02
N ALA A 82 0.06 -1.08 -1.27
CA ALA A 82 0.48 -2.20 -2.13
C ALA A 82 2.00 -2.32 -2.19
N ARG A 83 2.72 -1.19 -2.37
CA ARG A 83 4.19 -1.16 -2.37
C ARG A 83 4.79 -1.57 -1.02
N MET A 84 4.21 -1.15 0.10
CA MET A 84 4.67 -1.55 1.44
C MET A 84 4.53 -3.07 1.67
N LEU A 85 3.43 -3.66 1.20
CA LEU A 85 3.19 -5.09 1.28
C LEU A 85 4.15 -5.88 0.36
N GLU A 86 4.37 -5.43 -0.86
CA GLU A 86 5.35 -6.03 -1.78
C GLU A 86 6.77 -5.94 -1.25
N TYR A 87 7.14 -4.80 -0.65
CA TYR A 87 8.41 -4.63 0.02
C TYR A 87 8.58 -5.71 1.11
N SER A 88 7.52 -5.95 1.89
CA SER A 88 7.40 -7.03 2.89
C SER A 88 7.28 -8.45 2.31
N LYS A 89 7.52 -8.61 0.99
CA LYS A 89 7.50 -9.86 0.22
C LYS A 89 6.14 -10.58 0.20
N VAL A 90 5.05 -9.83 0.37
CA VAL A 90 3.67 -10.33 0.17
C VAL A 90 3.35 -10.33 -1.32
N ASP A 91 2.70 -11.38 -1.81
CA ASP A 91 2.13 -11.41 -3.18
C ASP A 91 0.89 -10.50 -3.23
N VAL A 92 1.00 -9.35 -3.90
CA VAL A 92 -0.07 -8.33 -3.91
C VAL A 92 -0.80 -8.31 -5.25
N LEU A 93 -2.10 -8.56 -5.20
CA LEU A 93 -3.01 -8.36 -6.32
C LEU A 93 -3.68 -6.98 -6.21
N ARG A 94 -3.25 -6.04 -7.04
CA ARG A 94 -3.92 -4.74 -7.17
C ARG A 94 -5.21 -4.90 -7.97
N ARG A 95 -6.30 -4.36 -7.45
CA ARG A 95 -7.60 -4.31 -8.11
C ARG A 95 -8.05 -2.86 -8.25
N ASN A 96 -8.68 -2.60 -9.39
CA ASN A 96 -9.34 -1.34 -9.66
C ASN A 96 -10.81 -1.68 -9.93
N HIS A 97 -11.63 -1.61 -8.89
CA HIS A 97 -13.06 -1.91 -8.98
C HIS A 97 -13.82 -0.73 -9.58
N VAL A 98 -13.60 -0.53 -10.89
CA VAL A 98 -14.18 0.57 -11.66
C VAL A 98 -15.70 0.54 -11.63
N GLY A 99 -16.32 1.72 -11.58
CA GLY A 99 -17.76 1.87 -11.72
C GLY A 99 -18.18 1.80 -13.18
N ASP A 100 -18.13 0.63 -13.79
CA ASP A 100 -18.48 0.35 -15.19
C ASP A 100 -19.94 -0.13 -15.36
N TRP A 101 -20.57 -0.57 -14.27
CA TRP A 101 -21.94 -1.04 -14.27
C TRP A 101 -22.91 -0.03 -13.61
N GLY A 102 -23.95 0.40 -14.33
CA GLY A 102 -24.99 1.28 -13.80
C GLY A 102 -25.75 2.09 -14.86
N THR A 103 -26.77 2.85 -14.46
CA THR A 103 -27.61 3.66 -15.36
C THR A 103 -26.79 4.66 -16.19
N GLN A 104 -25.71 5.17 -15.62
CA GLN A 104 -24.76 6.06 -16.28
C GLN A 104 -24.11 5.44 -17.52
N ALA A 105 -23.72 4.17 -17.49
CA ALA A 105 -23.12 3.48 -18.65
C ALA A 105 -24.15 3.32 -19.78
N HIS A 106 -25.40 2.98 -19.42
CA HIS A 106 -26.51 2.89 -20.36
C HIS A 106 -26.84 4.25 -20.98
N ALA A 107 -26.87 5.32 -20.17
CA ALA A 107 -27.12 6.68 -20.66
C ALA A 107 -26.01 7.14 -21.63
N SER A 108 -24.74 6.88 -21.32
CA SER A 108 -23.63 7.16 -22.23
C SER A 108 -23.74 6.41 -23.54
N LEU A 109 -24.17 5.14 -23.52
CA LEU A 109 -24.38 4.34 -24.73
C LEU A 109 -25.53 4.90 -25.59
N VAL A 110 -26.65 5.30 -24.97
CA VAL A 110 -27.78 5.92 -25.68
C VAL A 110 -27.37 7.24 -26.35
N ILE A 111 -26.64 8.09 -25.62
CA ILE A 111 -26.10 9.35 -26.16
C ILE A 111 -25.18 9.06 -27.35
N PHE A 112 -24.29 8.07 -27.22
CA PHE A 112 -23.40 7.66 -28.30
C PHE A 112 -24.15 7.30 -29.59
N PHE A 113 -25.18 6.44 -29.52
CA PHE A 113 -25.98 6.07 -30.70
C PHE A 113 -26.85 7.21 -31.24
N TYR A 114 -27.27 8.16 -30.39
CA TYR A 114 -27.98 9.34 -30.83
C TYR A 114 -27.11 10.23 -31.74
N TYR A 115 -25.85 10.43 -31.36
CA TYR A 115 -24.90 11.22 -32.15
C TYR A 115 -24.31 10.44 -33.34
N TYR A 116 -23.99 9.17 -33.14
CA TYR A 116 -23.39 8.30 -34.13
C TYR A 116 -24.41 7.26 -34.64
N LYS A 117 -25.23 7.73 -35.59
CA LYS A 117 -26.39 6.99 -36.14
C LYS A 117 -26.03 5.80 -37.02
N SER A 118 -24.75 5.58 -37.33
CA SER A 118 -24.29 4.45 -38.14
C SER A 118 -22.84 4.09 -37.85
N TRP A 119 -22.50 2.84 -38.12
CA TRP A 119 -21.14 2.30 -37.98
C TRP A 119 -20.12 3.07 -38.84
N GLU A 120 -20.53 3.55 -40.02
CA GLU A 120 -19.67 4.33 -40.92
C GLU A 120 -19.33 5.73 -40.37
N LEU A 121 -20.18 6.32 -39.54
CA LEU A 121 -19.88 7.59 -38.86
C LEU A 121 -18.91 7.40 -37.69
N ILE A 122 -18.99 6.27 -37.00
CA ILE A 122 -18.11 5.91 -35.88
C ILE A 122 -16.67 5.74 -36.38
N LYS A 123 -16.47 4.99 -37.47
CA LYS A 123 -15.13 4.75 -38.05
C LYS A 123 -14.37 6.01 -38.46
N LYS A 124 -15.04 7.15 -38.64
CA LYS A 124 -14.37 8.41 -38.98
C LYS A 124 -13.64 9.06 -37.80
N HIS A 125 -13.90 8.63 -36.58
CA HIS A 125 -13.46 9.27 -35.34
C HIS A 125 -12.69 8.34 -34.39
N VAL A 126 -12.44 7.10 -34.81
CA VAL A 126 -11.62 6.10 -34.10
C VAL A 126 -10.47 5.70 -35.01
#